data_AF-F0R585-F1
#
_entry.id   AF-F0R585-F1
#
_cell.length_a   1.000
_cell.length_b   1.000
_cell.length_c   1.000
_cell.angle_alpha   90.00
_cell.angle_beta   90.00
_cell.angle_gamma   90.00
#
_symmetry.space_group_name_H-M   'P 1'
#
loop_
_entity.id
_entity.type
_entity.pdbx_description
1 polymer ?
#
loop_
_entity_poly.entity_id
_entity_poly.type
_entity_poly.pdbx_seq_one_letter_code
_entity_poly.pdbx_strand_id
1 'polypeptide(L)'
;MKNILRKLPTFIGVCILMILTSCTTSKSVVSQGVNLSKYKYVAVIDDDTYRMPPELVQYQIQLYDAVEQSGLTLINQYRINELTQSEQSALLLATFGVAVSQEETVITVNFIDFNTDRPLVSCRGAYTTLGISHDADIKGALKRVGEQISKTFK
;
A
#
# COMPACT_ATOMS: atom_id res chain seq x y z
N MET A 1 14.18 -46.80 20.63
CA MET A 1 13.67 -46.50 19.26
C MET A 1 12.17 -46.17 19.20
N LYS A 2 11.27 -46.84 19.93
CA LYS A 2 9.80 -46.57 19.92
C LYS A 2 9.39 -45.11 20.27
N ASN A 3 10.11 -44.43 21.15
CA ASN A 3 9.77 -43.05 21.56
C ASN A 3 10.05 -41.98 20.50
N ILE A 4 10.99 -42.24 19.57
CA ILE A 4 11.33 -41.31 18.48
C ILE A 4 10.26 -41.40 17.38
N LEU A 5 9.81 -42.62 17.06
CA LEU A 5 8.73 -42.86 16.09
C LEU A 5 7.38 -42.26 16.54
N ARG A 6 7.13 -42.19 17.86
CA ARG A 6 5.90 -41.62 18.43
C ARG A 6 5.88 -40.09 18.47
N LYS A 7 7.05 -39.42 18.43
CA LYS A 7 7.17 -37.96 18.40
C LYS A 7 7.33 -37.39 16.98
N LEU A 8 7.65 -38.24 16.01
CA LEU A 8 7.75 -37.91 14.59
C LEU A 8 6.47 -37.27 13.99
N PRO A 9 5.24 -37.80 14.23
CA PRO A 9 4.04 -37.16 13.70
C PRO A 9 3.76 -35.80 14.35
N THR A 10 4.10 -35.63 15.63
CA THR A 10 3.97 -34.36 16.35
C THR A 10 4.95 -33.31 15.82
N PHE A 11 6.18 -33.72 15.50
CA PHE A 11 7.20 -32.84 14.92
C PHE A 11 6.84 -32.42 13.50
N ILE A 12 6.34 -33.34 12.68
CA ILE A 12 5.84 -33.05 11.32
C ILE A 12 4.64 -32.09 11.37
N GLY A 13 3.70 -32.27 12.31
CA GLY A 13 2.56 -31.37 12.49
C GLY A 13 2.97 -29.94 12.85
N VAL A 14 3.98 -29.78 13.72
CA VAL A 14 4.53 -28.47 14.10
C VAL A 14 5.25 -27.79 12.93
N CYS A 15 6.02 -28.56 12.15
CA CYS A 15 6.67 -28.03 10.94
C CYS A 15 5.64 -27.53 9.92
N ILE A 16 4.57 -28.30 9.65
CA ILE A 16 3.48 -27.91 8.72
C ILE A 16 2.81 -26.60 9.17
N LEU A 17 2.56 -26.42 10.48
CA LEU A 17 2.01 -25.18 11.05
C LEU A 17 2.94 -23.97 10.86
N MET A 18 4.27 -24.16 10.84
CA MET A 18 5.25 -23.09 10.63
C MET A 18 5.40 -22.71 9.14
N ILE A 19 5.19 -23.62 8.19
CA ILE A 19 5.28 -23.29 6.74
C ILE A 19 4.09 -22.43 6.28
N LEU A 20 2.99 -22.42 7.03
CA LEU A 20 1.83 -21.56 6.76
C LEU A 20 2.07 -20.08 7.12
N THR A 21 3.22 -19.72 7.72
CA THR A 21 3.55 -18.32 8.08
C THR A 21 4.39 -17.59 7.03
N SER A 22 4.43 -18.06 5.77
CA SER A 22 4.86 -17.22 4.64
C SER A 22 3.83 -16.11 4.44
N CYS A 23 3.86 -15.13 5.33
CA CYS A 23 2.86 -14.09 5.41
C CYS A 23 3.13 -13.08 4.28
N THR A 24 2.28 -13.10 3.25
CA THR A 24 2.05 -11.92 2.41
C THR A 24 1.51 -10.79 3.30
N THR A 25 2.41 -10.03 3.94
CA THR A 25 2.03 -9.02 4.94
C THR A 25 1.75 -7.66 4.31
N SER A 26 0.59 -7.10 4.58
CA SER A 26 0.29 -5.69 4.28
C SER A 26 0.62 -4.83 5.49
N LYS A 27 1.35 -3.72 5.28
CA LYS A 27 1.77 -2.82 6.36
C LYS A 27 1.98 -1.40 5.83
N SER A 28 1.80 -0.42 6.69
CA SER A 28 2.29 0.94 6.47
C SER A 28 3.59 1.19 7.22
N VAL A 29 4.47 1.99 6.62
CA VAL A 29 5.65 2.54 7.28
C VAL A 29 5.51 4.06 7.31
N VAL A 30 5.63 4.66 8.49
CA VAL A 30 5.57 6.11 8.70
C VAL A 30 6.95 6.60 9.15
N SER A 31 7.40 7.68 8.55
CA SER A 31 8.67 8.33 8.88
C SER A 31 8.66 8.86 10.31
N GLN A 32 9.79 8.71 11.01
CA GLN A 32 9.90 9.10 12.41
C GLN A 32 9.69 10.61 12.60
N GLY A 33 8.96 10.98 13.65
CA GLY A 33 8.73 12.37 14.04
C GLY A 33 7.74 13.15 13.16
N VAL A 34 7.08 12.49 12.21
CA VAL A 34 6.04 13.12 11.37
C VAL A 34 4.74 13.28 12.14
N ASN A 35 4.13 14.45 12.04
CA ASN A 35 2.74 14.69 12.44
C ASN A 35 1.83 14.58 11.21
N LEU A 36 1.16 13.43 11.04
CA LEU A 36 0.28 13.20 9.89
C LEU A 36 -1.00 14.04 9.92
N SER A 37 -1.47 14.45 11.10
CA SER A 37 -2.67 15.28 11.25
C SER A 37 -2.53 16.69 10.67
N LYS A 38 -1.29 17.11 10.32
CA LYS A 38 -1.02 18.34 9.58
C LYS A 38 -1.55 18.28 8.14
N TYR A 39 -1.51 17.10 7.53
CA TYR A 39 -1.82 16.93 6.11
C TYR A 39 -3.32 16.80 5.91
N LYS A 40 -3.84 17.54 4.94
CA LYS A 40 -5.27 17.59 4.61
C LYS A 40 -5.54 17.30 3.15
N TYR A 41 -4.55 17.60 2.30
CA TYR A 41 -4.68 17.50 0.87
C TYR A 41 -3.75 16.44 0.33
N VAL A 42 -4.13 15.83 -0.77
CA VAL A 42 -3.29 14.90 -1.50
C VAL A 42 -3.50 15.08 -2.99
N ALA A 43 -2.41 15.16 -3.73
CA ALA A 43 -2.43 15.10 -5.18
C ALA A 43 -1.79 13.79 -5.60
N VAL A 44 -2.52 13.00 -6.38
CA VAL A 44 -1.90 11.91 -7.12
C VAL A 44 -1.11 12.51 -8.26
N ILE A 45 0.17 12.17 -8.33
CA ILE A 45 1.04 12.60 -9.41
C ILE A 45 1.22 11.44 -10.39
N ASP A 46 0.96 11.74 -11.66
CA ASP A 46 1.19 10.86 -12.82
C ASP A 46 2.02 11.67 -13.84
N ASP A 47 3.34 11.51 -13.80
CA ASP A 47 4.32 12.15 -14.68
C ASP A 47 5.34 11.11 -15.23
N ASP A 48 6.31 11.56 -16.04
CA ASP A 48 7.32 10.67 -16.64
C ASP A 48 8.18 9.93 -15.60
N THR A 49 8.28 10.45 -14.38
CA THR A 49 9.05 9.87 -13.26
C THR A 49 8.17 8.94 -12.41
N TYR A 50 6.89 9.26 -12.25
CA TYR A 50 5.95 8.59 -11.34
C TYR A 50 4.68 8.10 -12.05
N ARG A 51 4.88 7.50 -13.23
CA ARG A 51 3.77 7.04 -14.06
C ARG A 51 2.97 5.95 -13.37
N MET A 52 1.64 6.09 -13.36
CA MET A 52 0.74 5.02 -12.93
C MET A 52 1.04 3.76 -13.76
N PRO A 53 1.34 2.62 -13.11
CA PRO A 53 1.58 1.37 -13.83
C PRO A 53 0.35 1.00 -14.69
N PRO A 54 0.54 0.57 -15.96
CA PRO A 54 -0.56 0.19 -16.85
C PRO A 54 -1.55 -0.81 -16.22
N GLU A 55 -1.05 -1.69 -15.35
CA GLU A 55 -1.81 -2.70 -14.62
C GLU A 55 -2.85 -2.09 -13.66
N LEU A 56 -2.60 -0.87 -13.17
CA LEU A 56 -3.49 -0.15 -12.24
C LEU A 56 -4.43 0.83 -12.91
N VAL A 57 -4.24 1.16 -14.18
CA VAL A 57 -5.05 2.19 -14.86
C VAL A 57 -6.54 1.88 -14.75
N GLN A 58 -6.93 0.61 -14.94
CA GLN A 58 -8.32 0.16 -14.80
C GLN A 58 -8.86 0.24 -13.36
N TYR A 59 -7.98 0.31 -12.36
CA TYR A 59 -8.31 0.39 -10.94
C TYR A 59 -8.06 1.78 -10.34
N GLN A 60 -7.74 2.78 -11.16
CA GLN A 60 -7.43 4.14 -10.72
C GLN A 60 -8.53 4.74 -9.84
N ILE A 61 -9.80 4.54 -10.20
CA ILE A 61 -10.95 5.01 -9.43
C ILE A 61 -10.91 4.47 -7.99
N GLN A 62 -10.66 3.17 -7.83
CA GLN A 62 -10.61 2.53 -6.50
C GLN A 62 -9.43 3.01 -5.65
N LEU A 63 -8.30 3.33 -6.28
CA LEU A 63 -7.16 3.94 -5.59
C LEU A 63 -7.51 5.36 -5.10
N TYR A 64 -8.22 6.14 -5.92
CA TYR A 64 -8.66 7.48 -5.54
C TYR A 64 -9.69 7.42 -4.42
N ASP A 65 -10.68 6.52 -4.53
CA ASP A 65 -11.67 6.28 -3.48
C ASP A 65 -11.00 5.89 -2.16
N ALA A 66 -9.99 5.03 -2.20
CA ALA A 66 -9.25 4.61 -1.00
C ALA A 66 -8.52 5.79 -0.32
N VAL A 67 -8.01 6.73 -1.12
CA VAL A 67 -7.37 7.94 -0.64
C VAL A 67 -8.40 8.90 -0.04
N GLU A 68 -9.53 9.15 -0.70
CA GLU A 68 -10.59 10.01 -0.16
C GLU A 68 -11.19 9.44 1.15
N GLN A 69 -11.40 8.13 1.23
CA GLN A 69 -11.89 7.43 2.43
C GLN A 69 -10.92 7.50 3.63
N SER A 70 -9.69 7.94 3.41
CA SER A 70 -8.71 8.18 4.47
C SER A 70 -8.90 9.50 5.20
N GLY A 71 -9.77 10.38 4.68
CA GLY A 71 -10.01 11.73 5.22
C GLY A 71 -9.16 12.83 4.55
N LEU A 72 -8.26 12.45 3.64
CA LEU A 72 -7.54 13.39 2.78
C LEU A 72 -8.45 13.89 1.67
N THR A 73 -8.33 15.18 1.34
CA THR A 73 -9.02 15.81 0.20
C THR A 73 -8.17 15.67 -1.05
N LEU A 74 -8.71 15.04 -2.08
CA LEU A 74 -8.02 14.89 -3.36
C LEU A 74 -7.96 16.24 -4.09
N ILE A 75 -6.76 16.63 -4.52
CA ILE A 75 -6.52 17.81 -5.35
C ILE A 75 -6.00 17.37 -6.71
N ASN A 76 -6.51 17.99 -7.77
CA ASN A 76 -6.02 17.75 -9.11
C ASN A 76 -4.57 18.27 -9.24
N GLN A 77 -3.67 17.43 -9.74
CA GLN A 77 -2.25 17.77 -9.91
C GLN A 77 -2.03 19.08 -10.69
N TYR A 78 -2.88 19.39 -11.68
CA TYR A 78 -2.76 20.61 -12.48
C TYR A 78 -3.11 21.89 -11.72
N ARG A 79 -3.73 21.77 -10.54
CA ARG A 79 -4.18 22.89 -9.71
C ARG A 79 -3.34 23.10 -8.45
N ILE A 80 -2.27 22.32 -8.26
CA ILE A 80 -1.36 22.47 -7.11
C ILE A 80 -0.78 23.90 -7.03
N ASN A 81 -0.49 24.51 -8.18
CA ASN A 81 0.03 25.87 -8.28
C ASN A 81 -1.00 26.95 -7.92
N GLU A 82 -2.29 26.60 -7.84
CA GLU A 82 -3.36 27.51 -7.41
C GLU A 82 -3.54 27.52 -5.89
N LEU A 83 -2.91 26.57 -5.17
CA LEU A 83 -3.01 26.47 -3.72
C LEU A 83 -2.23 27.60 -3.03
N THR A 84 -2.76 28.07 -1.91
CA THR A 84 -2.02 28.97 -1.01
C THR A 84 -0.83 28.26 -0.39
N GLN A 85 0.17 29.02 0.09
CA GLN A 85 1.33 28.46 0.78
C GLN A 85 0.95 27.60 2.01
N SER A 86 -0.14 27.96 2.70
CA SER A 86 -0.64 27.16 3.82
C SER A 86 -1.24 25.83 3.38
N GLU A 87 -1.93 25.80 2.24
CA GLU A 87 -2.50 24.57 1.67
C GLU A 87 -1.41 23.66 1.11
N GLN A 88 -0.44 24.23 0.38
CA GLN A 88 0.74 23.50 -0.08
C GLN A 88 1.54 22.89 1.07
N SER A 89 1.63 23.60 2.21
CA SER A 89 2.27 23.06 3.41
C SER A 89 1.52 21.90 4.06
N ALA A 90 0.25 21.69 3.72
CA ALA A 90 -0.59 20.57 4.17
C ALA A 90 -0.85 19.55 3.05
N LEU A 91 -0.13 19.64 1.92
CA LEU A 91 -0.27 18.78 0.75
C LEU A 91 0.71 17.61 0.79
N LEU A 92 0.19 16.43 0.48
CA LEU A 92 0.98 15.24 0.14
C LEU A 92 0.93 15.00 -1.37
N LEU A 93 2.04 14.51 -1.92
CA LEU A 93 2.08 13.91 -3.24
C LEU A 93 1.97 12.39 -3.09
N ALA A 94 1.05 11.77 -3.80
CA ALA A 94 0.85 10.32 -3.79
C ALA A 94 1.37 9.70 -5.09
N THR A 95 2.17 8.64 -4.96
CA THR A 95 2.68 7.86 -6.09
C THR A 95 2.36 6.37 -5.92
N PHE A 96 2.08 5.69 -7.02
CA PHE A 96 1.66 4.29 -7.04
C PHE A 96 2.74 3.39 -7.62
N GLY A 97 2.98 2.25 -6.98
CA GLY A 97 3.86 1.21 -7.48
C GLY A 97 3.19 -0.15 -7.43
N VAL A 98 3.47 -0.99 -8.44
CA VAL A 98 3.03 -2.39 -8.48
C VAL A 98 4.18 -3.32 -8.76
N ALA A 99 4.24 -4.40 -7.99
CA ALA A 99 5.01 -5.57 -8.32
C ALA A 99 4.05 -6.76 -8.46
N VAL A 100 3.89 -7.27 -9.68
CA VAL A 100 3.13 -8.49 -9.96
C VAL A 100 4.13 -9.62 -10.17
N SER A 101 3.92 -10.72 -9.46
CA SER A 101 4.62 -11.99 -9.67
C SER A 101 3.61 -13.12 -9.85
N GLN A 102 4.08 -14.33 -10.16
CA GLN A 102 3.21 -15.52 -10.18
C GLN A 102 2.67 -15.85 -8.78
N GLU A 103 3.41 -15.50 -7.73
CA GLU A 103 3.11 -15.92 -6.36
C GLU A 103 2.35 -14.86 -5.58
N GLU A 104 2.50 -13.57 -5.88
CA GLU A 104 1.74 -12.50 -5.22
C GLU A 104 1.70 -11.22 -6.06
N THR A 105 0.69 -10.39 -5.78
CA THR A 105 0.66 -8.99 -6.19
C THR A 105 0.88 -8.08 -5.00
N VAL A 106 1.72 -7.07 -5.20
CA VAL A 106 2.04 -6.05 -4.20
C VAL A 106 1.76 -4.68 -4.80
N ILE A 107 0.92 -3.90 -4.14
CA ILE A 107 0.65 -2.50 -4.47
C ILE A 107 1.20 -1.64 -3.34
N THR A 108 1.95 -0.60 -3.71
CA THR A 108 2.53 0.36 -2.77
C THR A 108 2.03 1.76 -3.13
N VAL A 109 1.60 2.52 -2.12
CA VAL A 109 1.28 3.94 -2.25
C VAL A 109 2.21 4.72 -1.35
N ASN A 110 3.04 5.57 -1.95
CA ASN A 110 3.95 6.43 -1.21
C ASN A 110 3.36 7.83 -1.12
N PHE A 111 3.43 8.42 0.08
CA PHE A 111 3.05 9.80 0.33
C PHE A 111 4.30 10.61 0.65
N ILE A 112 4.50 11.67 -0.11
CA ILE A 112 5.68 12.53 -0.09
C ILE A 112 5.22 13.92 0.34
N ASP A 113 5.98 14.56 1.22
CA ASP A 113 5.72 15.95 1.59
C ASP A 113 6.02 16.88 0.41
N PHE A 114 5.04 17.69 0.01
CA PHE A 114 5.16 18.56 -1.16
C PHE A 114 6.30 19.59 -1.05
N ASN A 115 6.59 20.11 0.14
CA ASN A 115 7.57 21.18 0.30
C ASN A 115 9.01 20.66 0.37
N THR A 116 9.20 19.42 0.82
CA THR A 116 10.53 18.86 1.13
C THR A 116 10.91 17.69 0.24
N ASP A 117 10.00 17.22 -0.61
CA ASP A 117 10.13 16.01 -1.42
C ASP A 117 10.49 14.76 -0.61
N ARG A 118 10.25 14.80 0.70
CA ARG A 118 10.61 13.72 1.62
C ARG A 118 9.49 12.67 1.66
N PRO A 119 9.79 11.38 1.40
CA PRO A 119 8.82 10.32 1.64
C PRO A 119 8.47 10.23 3.13
N LEU A 120 7.18 10.32 3.44
CA LEU A 120 6.68 10.30 4.82
C LEU A 120 5.95 9.01 5.15
N VAL A 121 5.18 8.47 4.21
CA VAL A 121 4.38 7.26 4.42
C VAL A 121 4.54 6.34 3.21
N SER A 122 4.68 5.05 3.46
CA SER A 122 4.58 4.01 2.43
C SER A 122 3.56 2.96 2.88
N CYS A 123 2.42 2.91 2.20
CA CYS A 123 1.36 1.95 2.44
C CYS A 123 1.52 0.76 1.49
N ARG A 124 1.72 -0.44 2.03
CA ARG A 124 1.86 -1.67 1.24
C ARG A 124 0.64 -2.57 1.41
N GLY A 125 -0.05 -2.85 0.31
CA GLY A 125 -1.04 -3.92 0.20
C GLY A 125 -0.45 -5.08 -0.60
N ALA A 126 -0.54 -6.29 -0.07
CA ALA A 126 -0.04 -7.47 -0.75
C ALA A 126 -1.09 -8.58 -0.65
N TYR A 127 -1.33 -9.32 -1.73
CA TYR A 127 -2.30 -10.40 -1.78
C TYR A 127 -1.87 -11.49 -2.75
N THR A 128 -2.32 -12.71 -2.47
CA THR A 128 -2.03 -13.88 -3.28
C THR A 128 -3.19 -14.88 -3.27
N THR A 129 -3.49 -15.41 -4.44
CA THR A 129 -4.30 -16.61 -4.68
C THR A 129 -3.40 -17.79 -5.05
N LEU A 130 -2.09 -17.68 -4.84
CA LEU A 130 -1.05 -18.66 -5.17
C LEU A 130 -1.05 -19.00 -6.66
N GLY A 131 -1.15 -17.97 -7.51
CA GLY A 131 -1.11 -18.09 -8.97
C GLY A 131 -2.41 -18.55 -9.62
N ILE A 132 -3.52 -18.64 -8.87
CA ILE A 132 -4.83 -19.04 -9.42
C ILE A 132 -5.47 -17.91 -10.24
N SER A 133 -5.36 -16.65 -9.80
CA SER A 133 -5.95 -15.52 -10.53
C SER A 133 -5.21 -14.20 -10.29
N HIS A 134 -4.59 -13.68 -11.35
CA HIS A 134 -3.92 -12.39 -11.33
C HIS A 134 -4.88 -11.21 -11.04
N ASP A 135 -6.10 -11.22 -11.60
CA ASP A 135 -7.09 -10.18 -11.33
C ASP A 135 -7.56 -10.19 -9.86
N ALA A 136 -7.74 -11.38 -9.28
CA ALA A 136 -8.06 -11.51 -7.86
C ALA A 136 -6.91 -11.02 -6.98
N ASP A 137 -5.66 -11.26 -7.38
CA ASP A 137 -4.48 -10.81 -6.66
C ASP A 137 -4.36 -9.29 -6.65
N ILE A 138 -4.58 -8.64 -7.80
CA ILE A 138 -4.57 -7.18 -7.90
C ILE A 138 -5.70 -6.59 -7.06
N LYS A 139 -6.94 -7.07 -7.20
CA LYS A 139 -8.08 -6.58 -6.41
C LYS A 139 -7.89 -6.78 -4.91
N GLY A 140 -7.32 -7.92 -4.52
CA GLY A 140 -7.01 -8.22 -3.12
C GLY A 140 -5.92 -7.29 -2.56
N ALA A 141 -4.85 -7.06 -3.32
CA ALA A 141 -3.77 -6.16 -2.94
C ALA A 141 -4.27 -4.71 -2.84
N LEU A 142 -5.14 -4.30 -3.76
CA LEU A 142 -5.76 -2.99 -3.82
C LEU A 142 -6.65 -2.71 -2.60
N LYS A 143 -7.51 -3.67 -2.26
CA LYS A 143 -8.30 -3.60 -1.03
C LYS A 143 -7.39 -3.44 0.19
N ARG A 144 -6.35 -4.26 0.29
CA ARG A 144 -5.42 -4.24 1.44
C ARG A 144 -4.64 -2.94 1.52
N VAL A 145 -4.20 -2.35 0.40
CA VAL A 145 -3.51 -1.06 0.43
C VAL A 145 -4.46 0.07 0.84
N GLY A 146 -5.71 0.04 0.38
CA GLY A 146 -6.74 0.99 0.83
C GLY A 146 -7.01 0.92 2.33
N GLU A 147 -7.05 -0.29 2.90
CA GLU A 147 -7.14 -0.47 4.35
C GLU A 147 -5.92 0.12 5.09
N GLN A 148 -4.71 -0.05 4.55
CA GLN A 148 -3.50 0.52 5.13
C GLN A 148 -3.52 2.05 5.07
N ILE A 149 -3.92 2.65 3.95
CA ILE A 149 -4.05 4.11 3.80
C ILE A 149 -5.07 4.63 4.82
N SER A 150 -6.26 4.04 4.88
CA SER A 150 -7.31 4.46 5.81
C SER A 150 -6.84 4.38 7.27
N LYS A 151 -6.14 3.32 7.67
CA LYS A 151 -5.58 3.18 9.03
C LYS A 151 -4.46 4.17 9.35
N THR A 152 -3.76 4.67 8.35
CA THR A 152 -2.59 5.52 8.55
C THR A 152 -2.97 7.00 8.75
N PHE A 153 -4.05 7.44 8.10
CA PHE A 153 -4.48 8.84 8.11
C PHE A 153 -5.75 9.12 8.92
N LYS A 154 -6.50 8.08 9.35
CA LYS A 154 -7.62 8.22 10.28
C LYS A 154 -7.18 8.38 11.74
#